data_AF-A0A2P8C5Y4-F1
#
_entry.id   AF-A0A2P8C5Y4-F1
#
_cell.length_a   1.000
_cell.length_b   1.000
_cell.length_c   1.000
_cell.angle_alpha   90.00
_cell.angle_beta   90.00
_cell.angle_gamma   90.00
#
_symmetry.space_group_name_H-M   'P 1'
#
loop_
_entity.id
_entity.type
_entity.pdbx_description
1 polymer ?
#
loop_
_entity_poly.entity_id
_entity_poly.type
_entity_poly.pdbx_seq_one_letter_code
_entity_poly.pdbx_strand_id
1 'polypeptide(L)'
;MNFIKQINLLVSFLLEMGLIILAGLWGFEQGESILMRYVLAVAVPAVIILLWGVWAAPKSKRRLKNPLRTIFKLTMMALAVYFAYSTGHPVWALSFAVISILNVSLAYFWKQDY
;
A
#
# COMPACT_ATOMS: atom_id res chain seq x y z
N MET A 1 16.29 21.16 -5.28
CA MET A 1 15.36 20.67 -4.23
C MET A 1 14.18 19.82 -4.74
N ASN A 2 13.86 19.78 -6.05
CA ASN A 2 12.70 19.02 -6.55
C ASN A 2 12.99 17.55 -6.91
N PHE A 3 14.23 17.22 -7.30
CA PHE A 3 14.56 15.87 -7.78
C PHE A 3 14.35 14.78 -6.70
N ILE A 4 14.80 15.02 -5.48
CA ILE A 4 14.63 14.06 -4.36
C ILE A 4 13.14 13.88 -4.01
N LYS A 5 12.35 14.95 -4.05
CA LYS A 5 10.90 14.88 -3.85
C LYS A 5 10.21 14.05 -4.92
N GLN A 6 10.63 14.17 -6.19
CA GLN A 6 10.12 13.34 -7.29
C GLN A 6 10.47 11.87 -7.12
N ILE A 7 11.69 11.55 -6.67
CA ILE A 7 12.05 10.18 -6.32
C ILE A 7 11.14 9.65 -5.21
N ASN A 8 10.86 10.46 -4.19
CA ASN A 8 9.96 10.04 -3.11
C ASN A 8 8.52 9.78 -3.60
N LEU A 9 8.04 10.53 -4.60
CA LEU A 9 6.75 10.24 -5.27
C LEU A 9 6.79 8.90 -6.01
N LEU A 10 7.86 8.66 -6.77
CA LEU A 10 8.04 7.40 -7.48
C LEU A 10 8.09 6.22 -6.52
N VAL A 11 8.84 6.35 -5.42
CA VAL A 11 8.89 5.33 -4.36
C VAL A 11 7.51 5.10 -3.76
N SER A 12 6.75 6.16 -3.46
CA SER A 12 5.37 6.00 -2.96
C SER A 12 4.51 5.22 -3.95
N PHE A 13 4.58 5.56 -5.23
CA PHE A 13 3.83 4.87 -6.27
C PHE A 13 4.21 3.38 -6.36
N LEU A 14 5.51 3.07 -6.29
CA LEU A 14 5.99 1.68 -6.27
C LEU A 14 5.51 0.92 -5.03
N LEU A 15 5.45 1.57 -3.86
CA LEU A 15 4.89 0.98 -2.65
C LEU A 15 3.39 0.70 -2.81
N GLU A 16 2.63 1.63 -3.40
CA GLU A 16 1.20 1.45 -3.69
C GLU A 16 0.97 0.27 -4.64
N MET A 17 1.78 0.14 -5.70
CA MET A 17 1.72 -1.02 -6.58
C MET A 17 2.12 -2.31 -5.86
N GLY A 18 3.17 -2.26 -5.03
CA GLY A 18 3.63 -3.41 -4.25
C GLY A 18 2.58 -3.92 -3.29
N LEU A 19 1.82 -3.04 -2.64
CA LEU A 19 0.67 -3.41 -1.81
C LEU A 19 -0.36 -4.23 -2.59
N ILE A 20 -0.72 -3.78 -3.80
CA ILE A 20 -1.70 -4.47 -4.65
C ILE A 20 -1.20 -5.85 -5.07
N ILE A 21 0.08 -5.97 -5.44
CA ILE A 21 0.70 -7.24 -5.82
C ILE A 21 0.74 -8.20 -4.62
N LEU A 22 1.23 -7.74 -3.47
CA LEU A 22 1.34 -8.56 -2.26
C LEU A 22 -0.03 -9.00 -1.75
N ALA A 23 -1.04 -8.14 -1.83
CA ALA A 23 -2.43 -8.48 -1.51
C ALA A 23 -2.97 -9.60 -2.43
N GLY A 24 -2.65 -9.55 -3.73
CA GLY A 24 -3.05 -10.58 -4.70
C GLY A 24 -2.36 -11.92 -4.43
N LEU A 25 -1.05 -11.89 -4.17
CA LEU A 25 -0.28 -13.09 -3.80
C LEU A 25 -0.81 -13.73 -2.53
N TRP A 26 -1.05 -12.91 -1.49
CA TRP A 26 -1.63 -13.38 -0.24
C TRP A 26 -3.03 -13.97 -0.43
N GLY A 27 -3.90 -13.30 -1.20
CA GLY A 27 -5.23 -13.82 -1.53
C GLY A 27 -5.17 -15.16 -2.26
N PHE A 28 -4.22 -15.33 -3.18
CA PHE A 28 -4.02 -16.58 -3.90
C PHE A 28 -3.57 -17.73 -3.00
N GLU A 29 -2.71 -17.46 -2.01
CA GLU A 29 -2.25 -18.48 -1.06
C GLU A 29 -3.31 -18.89 -0.05
N GLN A 30 -4.25 -18.00 0.28
CA GLN A 30 -5.28 -18.25 1.30
C GLN A 30 -6.44 -19.15 0.82
N GLY A 31 -6.62 -19.33 -0.49
CA GLY A 31 -7.72 -20.13 -1.04
C GLY A 31 -7.48 -21.64 -1.01
N GLU A 32 -8.43 -22.42 -0.49
CA GLU A 32 -8.34 -23.88 -0.42
C GLU A 32 -8.65 -24.58 -1.74
N SER A 33 -9.53 -23.99 -2.56
CA SER A 33 -9.88 -24.48 -3.90
C SER A 33 -9.34 -23.56 -4.99
N ILE A 34 -9.11 -24.10 -6.19
CA ILE A 34 -8.60 -23.32 -7.34
C ILE A 34 -9.42 -22.06 -7.59
N LEU A 35 -10.76 -22.15 -7.52
CA LEU A 35 -11.67 -21.03 -7.71
C LEU A 35 -11.50 -19.99 -6.60
N MET A 36 -11.44 -20.43 -5.34
CA MET A 36 -11.28 -19.53 -4.19
C MET A 36 -9.96 -18.76 -4.24
N ARG A 37 -8.87 -19.38 -4.71
CA ARG A 37 -7.56 -18.72 -4.88
C ARG A 37 -7.66 -17.53 -5.82
N TYR A 38 -8.26 -17.71 -7.00
CA TYR A 38 -8.44 -16.62 -7.96
C TYR A 38 -9.41 -15.56 -7.46
N VAL A 39 -10.50 -15.96 -6.81
CA VAL A 39 -11.47 -15.00 -6.23
C VAL A 39 -10.79 -14.11 -5.19
N LEU A 40 -10.05 -14.69 -4.24
CA LEU A 40 -9.36 -13.92 -3.19
C LEU A 40 -8.23 -13.06 -3.76
N ALA A 41 -7.46 -13.60 -4.72
CA ALA A 41 -6.39 -12.87 -5.40
C ALA A 41 -6.88 -11.59 -6.11
N VAL A 42 -8.16 -11.54 -6.51
CA VAL A 42 -8.77 -10.34 -7.12
C VAL A 42 -9.55 -9.51 -6.09
N ALA A 43 -10.34 -10.15 -5.23
CA ALA A 43 -11.21 -9.48 -4.28
C ALA A 43 -10.43 -8.66 -3.26
N VAL A 44 -9.31 -9.18 -2.73
CA VAL A 44 -8.51 -8.47 -1.72
C VAL A 44 -7.89 -7.19 -2.31
N PRO A 45 -7.17 -7.24 -3.45
CA PRO A 45 -6.74 -6.02 -4.15
C PRO A 45 -7.88 -5.07 -4.51
N ALA A 46 -9.01 -5.58 -4.98
CA ALA A 46 -10.15 -4.74 -5.36
C ALA A 46 -10.68 -3.95 -4.16
N VAL A 47 -10.79 -4.56 -2.98
CA VAL A 47 -11.19 -3.86 -1.75
C VAL A 47 -10.18 -2.74 -1.43
N ILE A 48 -8.88 -3.02 -1.49
CA ILE A 48 -7.84 -2.01 -1.23
C ILE A 48 -7.97 -0.83 -2.20
N ILE A 49 -8.12 -1.10 -3.50
CA ILE A 49 -8.30 -0.07 -4.53
C ILE A 49 -9.55 0.77 -4.27
N LEU A 50 -10.66 0.14 -3.88
CA LEU A 50 -11.91 0.84 -3.56
C LEU A 50 -11.75 1.74 -2.34
N LEU A 51 -11.17 1.24 -1.24
CA LEU A 51 -10.92 2.03 -0.04
C LEU A 51 -10.00 3.21 -0.35
N TRP A 52 -8.95 2.99 -1.14
CA TRP A 52 -8.05 4.03 -1.60
C TRP A 52 -8.76 5.07 -2.48
N GLY A 53 -9.58 4.60 -3.42
CA GLY A 53 -10.41 5.41 -4.31
C GLY A 53 -11.36 6.33 -3.54
N VAL A 54 -11.95 5.85 -2.45
CA VAL A 54 -12.89 6.62 -1.63
C VAL A 54 -12.18 7.57 -0.68
N TRP A 55 -11.10 7.15 -0.02
CA TRP A 55 -10.54 7.93 1.09
C TRP A 55 -9.22 8.65 0.77
N ALA A 56 -8.46 8.21 -0.21
CA ALA A 56 -7.14 8.78 -0.52
C ALA A 56 -7.05 9.46 -1.88
N ALA A 57 -7.86 9.05 -2.87
CA ALA A 57 -7.77 9.55 -4.24
C ALA A 57 -7.99 11.08 -4.34
N PRO A 58 -7.22 11.80 -5.19
CA PRO A 58 -7.31 13.25 -5.33
C PRO A 58 -8.69 13.77 -5.74
N LYS A 59 -9.39 13.01 -6.59
CA LYS A 59 -10.73 13.36 -7.10
C LYS A 59 -11.87 12.88 -6.21
N SER A 60 -11.58 12.23 -5.07
CA SER A 60 -12.63 11.74 -4.20
C SER A 60 -13.34 12.87 -3.47
N LYS A 61 -14.68 12.84 -3.48
CA LYS A 61 -15.52 13.72 -2.65
C LYS A 61 -15.37 13.45 -1.15
N ARG A 62 -14.97 12.23 -0.77
CA ARG A 62 -14.79 11.76 0.62
C ARG A 62 -13.31 11.64 1.01
N ARG A 63 -12.43 12.35 0.30
CA ARG A 63 -10.99 12.33 0.58
C ARG A 63 -10.73 12.73 2.03
N LEU A 64 -10.00 11.89 2.76
CA LEU A 64 -9.58 12.15 4.12
C LEU A 64 -8.63 13.35 4.14
N LYS A 65 -8.80 14.21 5.15
CA LYS A 65 -7.87 15.31 5.44
C LYS A 65 -6.69 14.77 6.26
N ASN A 66 -5.56 15.45 6.20
CA ASN A 66 -4.47 15.18 7.14
C ASN A 66 -4.96 15.53 8.57
N PRO A 67 -4.65 14.71 9.61
CA PRO A 67 -3.72 13.57 9.61
C PRO A 67 -4.33 12.21 9.25
N LEU A 68 -5.67 12.08 9.18
CA LEU A 68 -6.35 10.79 8.95
C LEU A 68 -5.92 10.11 7.66
N ARG A 69 -5.67 10.88 6.59
CA ARG A 69 -5.16 10.33 5.32
C ARG A 69 -3.79 9.66 5.47
N THR A 70 -2.90 10.26 6.27
CA THR A 70 -1.57 9.67 6.55
C THR A 70 -1.71 8.39 7.35
N ILE A 71 -2.61 8.35 8.34
CA ILE A 71 -2.89 7.15 9.12
C ILE A 71 -3.43 6.05 8.21
N PHE A 72 -4.42 6.34 7.37
CA PHE A 72 -4.97 5.39 6.40
C PHE A 72 -3.87 4.78 5.52
N LYS A 73 -3.00 5.62 4.96
CA LYS A 73 -1.85 5.17 4.16
C LYS A 73 -0.92 4.25 4.95
N LEU A 74 -0.55 4.64 6.17
CA LEU A 74 0.30 3.80 7.02
C LEU A 74 -0.36 2.45 7.31
N THR A 75 -1.67 2.41 7.53
CA THR A 75 -2.42 1.16 7.69
C THR A 75 -2.33 0.30 6.42
N MET A 76 -2.49 0.89 5.24
CA MET A 76 -2.35 0.16 3.98
C MET A 76 -0.92 -0.37 3.77
N MET A 77 0.11 0.42 4.06
CA MET A 77 1.50 -0.06 4.00
C MET A 77 1.79 -1.16 5.02
N ALA A 78 1.21 -1.08 6.23
CA ALA A 78 1.32 -2.14 7.22
C ALA A 78 0.64 -3.45 6.74
N LEU A 79 -0.49 -3.35 6.02
CA LEU A 79 -1.12 -4.52 5.39
C LEU A 79 -0.22 -5.17 4.34
N ALA A 80 0.49 -4.39 3.52
CA ALA A 80 1.46 -4.95 2.57
C ALA A 80 2.56 -5.76 3.29
N VAL A 81 3.08 -5.23 4.41
CA VAL A 81 4.07 -5.95 5.24
C VAL A 81 3.48 -7.24 5.79
N TYR A 82 2.24 -7.20 6.30
CA TYR A 82 1.53 -8.39 6.77
C TYR A 82 1.36 -9.43 5.66
N PHE A 83 0.93 -9.02 4.46
CA PHE A 83 0.78 -9.91 3.31
C PHE A 83 2.10 -10.56 2.93
N ALA A 84 3.19 -9.80 2.80
CA ALA A 84 4.50 -10.35 2.49
C ALA A 84 5.03 -11.32 3.57
N TYR A 85 4.80 -11.00 4.86
CA TYR A 85 5.26 -11.84 5.95
C TYR A 85 4.47 -13.17 6.02
N SER A 86 3.16 -13.10 5.87
CA SER A 86 2.28 -14.27 5.95
C SER A 86 2.40 -15.22 4.75
N THR A 87 2.83 -14.74 3.59
CA THR A 87 3.21 -15.58 2.44
C THR A 87 4.64 -16.12 2.52
N GLY A 88 5.32 -15.98 3.67
CA GLY A 88 6.67 -16.54 3.87
C GLY A 88 7.80 -15.76 3.20
N HIS A 89 7.59 -14.48 2.85
CA HIS A 89 8.60 -13.61 2.24
C HIS A 89 9.11 -12.54 3.24
N PRO A 90 9.82 -12.91 4.33
CA PRO A 90 10.21 -11.97 5.39
C PRO A 90 11.17 -10.87 4.91
N VAL A 91 12.02 -11.16 3.92
CA VAL A 91 12.92 -10.17 3.32
C VAL A 91 12.13 -9.08 2.60
N TRP A 92 11.05 -9.46 1.90
CA TRP A 92 10.17 -8.50 1.21
C TRP A 92 9.38 -7.68 2.24
N ALA A 93 8.86 -8.33 3.29
CA ALA A 93 8.17 -7.65 4.38
C ALA A 93 9.06 -6.59 5.05
N LEU A 94 10.30 -6.96 5.40
CA LEU A 94 11.25 -6.03 6.04
C LEU A 94 11.64 -4.89 5.10
N SER A 95 11.96 -5.20 3.84
CA SER A 95 12.30 -4.20 2.82
C SER A 95 11.16 -3.20 2.63
N PHE A 96 9.93 -3.70 2.49
CA PHE A 96 8.74 -2.87 2.31
C PHE A 96 8.48 -1.98 3.53
N ALA A 97 8.64 -2.52 4.74
CA ALA A 97 8.48 -1.77 5.99
C ALA A 97 9.49 -0.62 6.09
N VAL A 98 10.78 -0.91 5.87
CA VAL A 98 11.85 0.10 5.94
C VAL A 98 11.64 1.20 4.90
N ILE A 99 11.37 0.82 3.64
CA ILE A 99 11.14 1.78 2.55
C ILE A 99 9.90 2.64 2.84
N SER A 100 8.82 2.04 3.36
CA SER A 100 7.60 2.77 3.73
C SER A 100 7.83 3.79 4.84
N ILE A 101 8.58 3.42 5.89
CA ILE A 101 8.91 4.33 6.99
C ILE A 101 9.73 5.51 6.49
N LEU A 102 10.75 5.27 5.67
CA LEU A 102 11.57 6.32 5.08
C LEU A 102 10.73 7.24 4.18
N ASN A 103 9.89 6.65 3.32
CA ASN A 103 9.03 7.38 2.40
C ASN A 103 8.07 8.34 3.13
N VAL A 104 7.36 7.83 4.15
CA VAL A 104 6.40 8.62 4.94
C VAL A 104 7.10 9.67 5.80
N SER A 105 8.26 9.35 6.37
CA SER A 105 9.04 10.32 7.16
C SER A 105 9.48 11.50 6.30
N LEU A 106 10.07 11.23 5.12
CA LEU A 106 10.46 12.27 4.17
C LEU A 106 9.25 13.10 3.70
N ALA A 107 8.13 12.44 3.43
CA ALA A 107 6.89 13.09 3.05
C ALA A 107 6.40 14.08 4.11
N TYR A 108 6.42 13.65 5.37
CA TYR A 108 5.98 14.43 6.51
C TYR A 108 6.87 15.67 6.71
N PHE A 109 8.19 15.49 6.70
CA PHE A 109 9.14 16.61 6.85
C PHE A 109 9.03 17.64 5.72
N TRP A 110 8.78 17.19 4.48
CA TRP A 110 8.66 18.07 3.34
C TRP A 110 7.25 18.62 3.10
N LYS A 111 6.27 18.30 3.97
CA LYS A 111 4.84 18.59 3.77
C LYS A 111 4.38 18.20 2.37
N GLN A 112 4.84 17.05 1.91
CA GLN A 112 4.62 16.56 0.56
C GLN A 112 3.35 15.70 0.54
N ASP A 113 2.27 16.28 0.04
CA ASP A 113 1.05 15.53 -0.24
C ASP A 113 1.19 14.79 -1.57
N TYR A 114 1.22 13.45 -1.52
CA TYR A 114 1.01 12.57 -2.68
C TYR A 114 -0.31 11.83 -2.60
#